data_AF-V4XVW2-F1
#
_entry.id   AF-V4XVW2-F1
#
_cell.length_a   1.000
_cell.length_b   1.000
_cell.length_c   1.000
_cell.angle_alpha   90.00
_cell.angle_beta   90.00
_cell.angle_gamma   90.00
#
_symmetry.space_group_name_H-M   'P 1'
#
loop_
_entity.id
_entity.type
_entity.pdbx_description
1 polymer ?
#
loop_
_entity_poly.entity_id
_entity_poly.type
_entity_poly.pdbx_seq_one_letter_code
_entity_poly.pdbx_strand_id
1 'polypeptide(L)' 'MDFSLQQAVLLVLGALLPAVAFVLARAEYVAVITLVNVVLIWISLRIATGGGLRSDDETTLDPTDAGDA' A
#
# COMPACT_ATOMS: atom_id res chain seq x y z
N MET A 1 -20.23 -1.99 7.00
CA MET A 1 -19.04 -2.84 7.17
C MET A 1 -17.85 -1.92 7.06
N ASP A 2 -17.33 -1.47 8.19
CA ASP A 2 -16.12 -0.67 8.23
C ASP A 2 -14.96 -1.59 7.89
N PHE A 3 -14.66 -1.70 6.61
CA PHE A 3 -13.49 -2.44 6.13
C PHE A 3 -12.26 -1.71 6.67
N SER A 4 -11.74 -2.21 7.79
CA SER A 4 -10.49 -1.72 8.36
C SER A 4 -9.39 -1.81 7.32
N LEU A 5 -8.51 -0.80 7.29
CA LEU A 5 -7.35 -0.76 6.39
C LEU A 5 -6.53 -2.05 6.50
N GLN A 6 -6.42 -2.61 7.70
CA GLN A 6 -5.74 -3.89 7.93
C GLN A 6 -6.42 -5.05 7.20
N GLN A 7 -7.75 -5.08 7.17
CA GLN A 7 -8.51 -6.12 6.47
C GLN A 7 -8.37 -5.98 4.95
N ALA A 8 -8.32 -4.75 4.43
CA ALA A 8 -8.04 -4.50 3.02
C ALA A 8 -6.61 -4.94 2.65
N VAL A 9 -5.62 -4.67 3.50
CA VAL A 9 -4.23 -5.11 3.29
C VAL A 9 -4.12 -6.63 3.36
N LEU A 10 -4.76 -7.29 4.33
CA LEU A 10 -4.79 -8.75 4.43
C LEU A 10 -5.51 -9.40 3.24
N LEU A 11 -6.55 -8.76 2.71
CA LEU A 11 -7.24 -9.23 1.50
C LEU A 11 -6.32 -9.16 0.27
N VAL A 12 -5.63 -8.03 0.09
CA VAL A 12 -4.66 -7.86 -1.00
C VAL A 12 -3.53 -8.87 -0.87
N LEU A 13 -3.00 -9.05 0.34
CA LEU A 13 -1.93 -10.01 0.61
C LEU A 13 -2.39 -11.45 0.36
N GLY A 14 -3.58 -11.81 0.82
CA GLY A 14 -4.20 -13.12 0.58
C GLY A 14 -4.45 -13.42 -0.90
N ALA A 15 -4.75 -12.41 -1.72
CA ALA A 15 -4.89 -12.56 -3.17
C ALA A 15 -3.54 -12.60 -3.90
N LEU A 16 -2.51 -11.90 -3.39
CA LEU A 16 -1.20 -11.78 -4.04
C LEU A 16 -0.34 -13.04 -3.88
N LEU A 17 -0.36 -13.68 -2.71
CA LEU A 17 0.40 -14.92 -2.44
C LEU A 17 0.13 -16.06 -3.44
N PRO A 18 -1.14 -16.42 -3.74
CA PRO A 18 -1.43 -17.50 -4.69
C PRO A 18 -0.99 -17.19 -6.12
N ALA A 19 -1.09 -15.93 -6.54
CA ALA A 19 -0.63 -15.50 -7.86
C ALA A 19 0.91 -15.62 -7.97
N VAL A 20 1.65 -15.17 -6.94
CA VAL A 20 3.11 -15.30 -6.89
C VAL A 20 3.53 -16.77 -6.86
N ALA A 21 2.86 -17.62 -6.06
CA ALA A 21 3.14 -19.05 -5.99
C ALA A 21 2.90 -19.75 -7.33
N PHE A 22 1.81 -19.42 -8.05
CA PHE A 22 1.51 -19.95 -9.37
C PHE A 22 2.57 -19.53 -10.41
N VAL A 23 3.02 -18.27 -10.36
CA VAL A 23 4.04 -17.74 -11.26
C VAL A 23 5.38 -18.45 -11.05
N LEU A 24 5.84 -18.53 -9.79
CA LEU A 24 7.09 -19.21 -9.43
C LEU A 24 7.06 -20.71 -9.75
N ALA A 25 5.90 -21.35 -9.66
CA ALA A 25 5.75 -22.78 -9.91
C ALA A 25 5.61 -23.15 -11.40
N ARG A 26 5.16 -22.24 -12.27
CA ARG A 26 4.75 -22.63 -13.63
C ARG A 26 4.93 -21.61 -14.75
N ALA A 27 5.06 -20.32 -14.48
CA ALA A 27 4.66 -19.35 -15.48
C ALA A 27 5.83 -18.70 -16.24
N GLU A 28 5.77 -18.85 -17.56
CA GLU A 28 6.51 -18.09 -18.55
C GLU A 28 6.26 -16.58 -18.39
N TYR A 29 7.25 -15.76 -18.78
CA TYR A 29 7.39 -14.31 -18.54
C TYR A 29 6.11 -13.46 -18.59
N VAL A 30 5.12 -13.82 -19.41
CA VAL A 30 3.84 -13.11 -19.55
C VAL A 30 3.10 -12.97 -18.22
N ALA A 31 3.08 -14.01 -17.39
CA ALA A 31 2.35 -13.96 -16.11
C ALA A 31 3.02 -13.01 -15.10
N VAL A 32 4.35 -12.93 -15.11
CA VAL A 32 5.10 -11.96 -14.30
C VAL A 32 4.73 -10.54 -14.73
N ILE A 33 4.73 -10.28 -16.05
CA ILE A 33 4.36 -8.97 -16.61
C ILE A 33 2.92 -8.59 -16.23
N THR A 34 1.98 -9.55 -16.25
CA THR A 34 0.61 -9.31 -15.82
C THR A 34 0.53 -8.98 -14.33
N LEU A 35 1.25 -9.70 -13.47
CA LEU A 35 1.26 -9.46 -12.02
C LEU A 35 1.81 -8.07 -11.70
N VAL A 36 2.92 -7.69 -12.35
CA VAL A 36 3.49 -6.34 -12.24
C VAL A 36 2.48 -5.28 -12.66
N ASN A 37 1.79 -5.45 -13.79
CA ASN A 37 0.76 -4.50 -14.25
C ASN A 37 -0.38 -4.34 -13.24
N VAL A 38 -0.89 -5.44 -12.69
CA VAL A 38 -1.97 -5.41 -11.69
C VAL A 38 -1.53 -4.64 -10.44
N VAL A 39 -0.31 -4.86 -9.94
CA VAL A 39 0.23 -4.13 -8.79
C VAL A 39 0.37 -2.63 -9.10
N LEU A 40 0.88 -2.27 -10.29
CA LEU A 40 1.02 -0.88 -10.70
C LEU A 40 -0.34 -0.16 -10.80
N ILE A 41 -1.35 -0.81 -11.36
CA ILE A 41 -2.71 -0.27 -11.44
C ILE A 41 -3.31 -0.09 -10.04
N TRP A 42 -3.13 -1.09 -9.15
CA TRP A 42 -3.62 -1.02 -7.79
C TRP A 42 -2.98 0.13 -7.00
N ILE A 43 -1.66 0.31 -7.10
CA ILE A 43 -0.94 1.43 -6.47
C ILE A 43 -1.44 2.77 -7.03
N SER A 44 -1.55 2.87 -8.35
CA SER A 44 -2.02 4.09 -9.02
C SER A 44 -3.42 4.48 -8.54
N LEU A 45 -4.34 3.51 -8.48
CA LEU A 45 -5.71 3.72 -8.00
C LEU A 45 -5.73 4.10 -6.52
N ARG A 46 -4.92 3.44 -5.69
CA ARG A 46 -4.80 3.75 -4.26
C ARG A 46 -4.34 5.19 -4.02
N ILE A 47 -3.35 5.65 -4.78
CA ILE A 47 -2.86 7.04 -4.74
C ILE A 47 -3.95 8.00 -5.20
N ALA A 48 -4.61 7.71 -6.34
CA ALA A 48 -5.68 8.54 -6.89
C ALA A 48 -6.90 8.66 -5.96
N THR A 49 -7.15 7.66 -5.12
CA THR A 49 -8.27 7.64 -4.16
C THR A 49 -7.91 8.36 -2.85
N GLY A 50 -6.77 9.06 -2.79
CA GLY A 50 -6.32 9.80 -1.60
C GLY A 50 -5.88 8.90 -0.44
N GLY A 51 -5.75 7.60 -0.67
CA GLY A 51 -5.33 6.62 0.33
C GLY A 51 -3.82 6.54 0.52
N GLY A 52 -3.12 7.65 0.29
CA GLY A 52 -1.68 7.77 0.47
C GLY A 52 -1.27 7.38 1.88
N LEU A 53 -0.11 6.74 1.99
CA LEU A 53 0.57 6.50 3.27
C LEU A 53 0.58 7.82 4.03
N ARG A 54 -0.29 7.92 5.04
CA ARG A 54 -0.23 9.00 6.00
C ARG A 54 1.06 8.75 6.77
N SER A 55 2.14 9.36 6.32
CA SER A 55 3.31 9.57 7.16
C SER A 55 2.84 10.55 8.23
N ASP A 56 2.49 10.02 9.38
CA ASP A 56 2.30 10.81 10.60
C ASP A 56 3.69 11.36 10.99
N ASP A 57 4.12 12.43 10.32
CA ASP A 57 5.23 13.25 10.78
C ASP A 57 4.68 14.14 11.91
N GLU A 58 4.56 13.53 13.09
CA GLU A 58 4.38 14.23 14.35
C GLU A 58 5.71 14.91 14.70
N THR A 59 6.01 16.01 14.01
CA THR A 59 6.99 16.98 14.48
C THR A 59 6.24 18.25 14.88
N THR A 60 5.46 18.13 15.96
CA THR A 60 5.00 19.27 16.76
C THR A 60 6.23 19.89 17.42
N LEU A 61 6.90 20.80 16.71
CA LEU A 61 7.75 21.79 17.36
C LEU A 61 6.90 23.04 17.53
N ASP A 62 6.19 23.12 18.66
CA ASP A 62 5.67 24.40 19.14
C ASP A 62 6.87 25.25 19.60
N PRO A 63 7.19 26.37 18.93
CA PRO A 63 8.29 27.25 19.33
C PRO A 63 7.84 28.33 20.33
N THR A 64 6.65 28.21 20.93
CA THR A 64 6.04 29.28 21.74
C THR A 64 6.48 29.31 23.21
N ASP A 65 7.29 28.35 23.69
CA ASP A 65 7.78 28.34 25.08
C ASP A 65 9.17 28.99 25.28
N ALA A 66 9.72 29.64 24.24
CA ALA A 66 11.07 30.24 24.30
C ALA A 66 11.07 31.77 24.50
N GLY A 67 9.95 32.36 24.93
CA GLY A 67 9.81 33.82 24.99
C GLY A 67 8.84 34.30 26.07
N ASP A 68 9.16 34.07 27.34
CA ASP A 68 8.81 35.03 28.38
C ASP A 68 10.00 35.18 29.33
N ALA A 69 10.51 36.40 29.38
CA ALA A 69 11.73 36.84 30.06
C ALA A 69 11.36 37.74 31.24
#